data_AF-A0A3M2DXU0-F1
#
_entry.id   AF-A0A3M2DXU0-F1
#
_cell.length_a   1.000
_cell.length_b   1.000
_cell.length_c   1.000
_cell.angle_alpha   90.00
_cell.angle_beta   90.00
_cell.angle_gamma   90.00
#
_symmetry.space_group_name_H-M   'P 1'
#
loop_
_entity.id
_entity.type
_entity.pdbx_description
1 polymer ?
#
loop_
_entity_poly.entity_id
_entity_poly.type
_entity_poly.pdbx_seq_one_letter_code
_entity_poly.pdbx_strand_id
1 'polypeptide(L)'
;MAHPSRTRARRRAPLALAAAVALAVAAAACSSGIPRPTDADVTRARQTWPQTTRADLERGRELYVAHCSGCHPLHAPREYPPDAWRGFVDEMAPRAMLRPDEADLVIRYLSAAARRWPARDRTVTARGAVADRRAREVASCEARFGARPQRTRARIPLRNRRARGRTPTIARRSRPQPLAIATAS
;
A
#
# COMPACT_ATOMS: atom_id res chain seq x y z
N MET A 1 70.88 6.84 -24.32
CA MET A 1 70.29 6.76 -22.97
C MET A 1 68.78 6.93 -23.08
N ALA A 2 67.99 5.88 -22.88
CA ALA A 2 66.53 5.88 -23.04
C ALA A 2 65.84 5.96 -21.67
N HIS A 3 64.99 6.96 -21.47
CA HIS A 3 64.15 7.09 -20.27
C HIS A 3 62.82 6.35 -20.47
N PRO A 4 62.47 5.36 -19.62
CA PRO A 4 61.16 4.72 -19.67
C PRO A 4 60.06 5.66 -19.14
N SER A 5 58.96 5.66 -19.88
CA SER A 5 57.80 6.54 -19.80
C SER A 5 56.95 6.30 -18.54
N ARG A 6 57.05 7.23 -17.57
CA ARG A 6 56.29 7.28 -16.30
C ARG A 6 54.77 7.56 -16.45
N THR A 7 54.22 7.54 -17.67
CA THR A 7 52.86 8.03 -17.96
C THR A 7 51.75 6.97 -17.82
N ARG A 8 52.08 5.67 -17.81
CA ARG A 8 51.07 4.60 -17.69
C ARG A 8 50.49 4.40 -16.28
N ALA A 9 51.24 4.74 -15.23
CA ALA A 9 50.82 4.49 -13.86
C ALA A 9 49.67 5.40 -13.38
N ARG A 10 49.62 6.65 -13.87
CA ARG A 10 48.65 7.66 -13.40
C ARG A 10 47.22 7.47 -13.91
N ARG A 11 47.01 6.71 -15.00
CA ARG A 11 45.66 6.49 -15.58
C ARG A 11 44.87 5.34 -14.93
N ARG A 12 45.53 4.46 -14.17
CA ARG A 12 44.90 3.28 -13.54
C ARG A 12 44.23 3.59 -12.19
N ALA A 13 44.72 4.60 -11.47
CA ALA A 13 44.20 5.00 -10.17
C ALA A 13 42.73 5.49 -10.19
N PRO A 14 42.28 6.38 -11.12
CA PRO A 14 40.88 6.83 -11.13
C PRO A 14 39.89 5.73 -11.56
N LEU A 15 40.32 4.79 -12.42
CA LEU A 15 39.49 3.66 -12.85
C LEU A 15 39.28 2.63 -11.73
N ALA A 16 40.32 2.35 -10.93
CA ALA A 16 40.20 1.47 -9.77
C ALA A 16 39.28 2.06 -8.68
N LEU A 17 39.36 3.38 -8.46
CA LEU A 17 38.49 4.07 -7.51
C LEU A 17 37.02 4.08 -7.97
N ALA A 18 36.78 4.35 -9.26
CA ALA A 18 35.43 4.31 -9.83
C ALA A 18 34.81 2.90 -9.78
N ALA A 19 35.61 1.85 -10.05
CA ALA A 19 35.16 0.47 -9.94
C ALA A 19 34.83 0.08 -8.49
N ALA A 20 35.64 0.50 -7.51
CA ALA A 20 35.39 0.25 -6.10
C ALA A 20 34.11 0.95 -5.60
N VAL A 21 33.87 2.20 -6.04
CA VAL A 21 32.63 2.94 -5.72
C VAL A 21 31.42 2.28 -6.36
N ALA A 22 31.51 1.86 -7.64
CA ALA A 22 30.41 1.17 -8.32
C ALA A 22 30.05 -0.17 -7.64
N LEU A 23 31.06 -0.92 -7.19
CA LEU A 23 30.84 -2.18 -6.47
C LEU A 23 30.20 -1.96 -5.08
N ALA A 24 30.62 -0.92 -4.36
CA ALA A 24 30.02 -0.56 -3.08
C ALA A 24 28.54 -0.12 -3.22
N VAL A 25 28.21 0.63 -4.29
CA VAL A 25 26.82 1.02 -4.59
C VAL A 25 25.97 -0.19 -4.97
N ALA A 26 26.50 -1.13 -5.75
CA ALA A 26 25.78 -2.35 -6.13
C ALA A 26 25.47 -3.24 -4.90
N ALA A 27 26.38 -3.33 -3.93
CA ALA A 27 26.17 -4.11 -2.71
C ALA A 27 25.06 -3.55 -1.80
N ALA A 28 24.82 -2.23 -1.82
CA ALA A 28 23.76 -1.59 -1.03
C ALA A 28 22.34 -1.80 -1.60
N ALA A 29 22.21 -2.30 -2.84
CA ALA A 29 20.93 -2.44 -3.53
C ALA A 29 20.15 -3.72 -3.16
N CYS A 30 20.74 -4.65 -2.39
CA CYS A 30 20.08 -5.88 -1.94
C CYS A 30 19.13 -5.63 -0.74
N SER A 31 18.23 -4.67 -0.85
CA SER A 31 17.14 -4.50 0.12
C SER A 31 15.98 -5.39 -0.29
N SER A 32 15.66 -6.40 0.54
CA SER A 32 14.44 -7.18 0.38
C SER A 32 13.25 -6.22 0.23
N GLY A 33 12.39 -6.40 -0.77
CA GLY A 33 11.22 -5.54 -1.02
C GLY A 33 10.19 -5.48 0.11
N ILE A 34 10.45 -6.17 1.22
CA ILE A 34 9.63 -6.25 2.43
C ILE A 34 10.18 -5.29 3.50
N PRO A 35 9.43 -4.23 3.85
CA PRO A 35 9.91 -3.15 4.71
C PRO A 35 10.18 -3.63 6.14
N ARG A 36 11.30 -3.20 6.75
CA ARG A 36 11.56 -3.42 8.17
C ARG A 36 10.57 -2.64 9.04
N PRO A 37 10.05 -3.20 10.15
CA PRO A 37 9.18 -2.48 11.07
C PRO A 37 9.84 -1.23 11.65
N THR A 38 9.04 -0.20 11.95
CA THR A 38 9.45 1.03 12.64
C THR A 38 8.57 1.28 13.86
N ASP A 39 8.94 2.22 14.74
CA ASP A 39 8.11 2.57 15.91
C ASP A 39 6.71 3.05 15.51
N ALA A 40 6.60 3.68 14.34
CA ALA A 40 5.31 4.08 13.81
C ALA A 40 4.41 2.87 13.51
N ASP A 41 4.96 1.72 13.11
CA ASP A 41 4.17 0.49 12.98
C ASP A 41 3.75 -0.06 14.33
N VAL A 42 4.61 0.02 15.35
CA VAL A 42 4.26 -0.40 16.71
C VAL A 42 3.06 0.40 17.21
N THR A 43 3.09 1.73 17.05
CA THR A 43 1.95 2.60 17.38
C THR A 43 0.68 2.19 16.62
N ARG A 44 0.78 1.89 15.32
CA ARG A 44 -0.37 1.41 14.52
C ARG A 44 -0.87 0.05 14.98
N ALA A 45 0.02 -0.91 15.23
CA ALA A 45 -0.32 -2.25 15.68
C ALA A 45 -1.03 -2.21 17.04
N ARG A 46 -0.59 -1.34 17.96
CA ARG A 46 -1.19 -1.17 19.28
C ARG A 46 -2.63 -0.67 19.28
N GLN A 47 -3.11 -0.09 18.16
CA GLN A 47 -4.52 0.25 18.00
C GLN A 47 -5.43 -1.00 17.99
N THR A 48 -4.89 -2.14 17.57
CA THR A 48 -5.62 -3.43 17.50
C THR A 48 -5.09 -4.45 18.51
N TRP A 49 -3.78 -4.43 18.76
CA TRP A 49 -3.07 -5.35 19.66
C TRP A 49 -2.23 -4.56 20.67
N PRO A 50 -2.83 -4.10 21.79
CA PRO A 50 -2.24 -3.12 22.71
C PRO A 50 -0.85 -3.49 23.26
N GLN A 51 -0.55 -4.78 23.39
CA GLN A 51 0.72 -5.28 23.93
C GLN A 51 1.81 -5.49 22.88
N THR A 52 1.57 -5.15 21.61
CA THR A 52 2.56 -5.37 20.55
C THR A 52 3.83 -4.55 20.77
N THR A 53 4.97 -5.21 20.66
CA THR A 53 6.30 -4.62 20.75
C THR A 53 6.98 -4.52 19.38
N ARG A 54 8.10 -3.80 19.30
CA ARG A 54 8.93 -3.77 18.08
C ARG A 54 9.48 -5.17 17.75
N ALA A 55 9.89 -5.93 18.76
CA ALA A 55 10.41 -7.29 18.60
C ALA A 55 9.36 -8.23 18.00
N ASP A 56 8.09 -8.12 18.41
CA ASP A 56 7.00 -8.92 17.83
C ASP A 56 6.84 -8.67 16.33
N LEU A 57 6.91 -7.40 15.91
CA LEU A 57 6.79 -7.04 14.49
C LEU A 57 8.02 -7.47 13.70
N GLU A 58 9.22 -7.40 14.28
CA GLU A 58 10.44 -7.90 13.65
C GLU A 58 10.35 -9.42 13.47
N ARG A 59 9.93 -10.14 14.50
CA ARG A 59 9.72 -11.58 14.43
C ARG A 59 8.66 -11.95 13.39
N GLY A 60 7.53 -11.23 13.36
CA GLY A 60 6.49 -11.42 12.35
C GLY A 60 7.00 -11.20 10.92
N ARG A 61 7.87 -10.21 10.70
CA ARG A 61 8.51 -10.00 9.39
C ARG A 61 9.47 -11.14 9.04
N GLU A 62 10.29 -11.60 9.98
CA GLU A 62 11.21 -12.71 9.76
C GLU A 62 10.46 -13.98 9.36
N LEU A 63 9.41 -14.33 10.11
CA LEU A 63 8.53 -15.45 9.81
C LEU A 63 7.91 -15.31 8.41
N TYR A 64 7.39 -14.13 8.07
CA TYR A 64 6.83 -13.86 6.75
C TYR A 64 7.84 -14.09 5.63
N VAL A 65 9.06 -13.55 5.77
CA VAL A 65 10.10 -13.71 4.75
C VAL A 65 10.57 -15.16 4.66
N ALA A 66 10.75 -15.85 5.78
CA ALA A 66 11.26 -17.22 5.81
C ALA A 66 10.23 -18.24 5.29
N HIS A 67 8.97 -18.13 5.69
CA HIS A 67 7.94 -19.14 5.40
C HIS A 67 7.16 -18.86 4.12
N CYS A 68 6.93 -17.59 3.74
CA CYS A 68 6.08 -17.27 2.59
C CYS A 68 6.85 -17.14 1.27
N SER A 69 8.19 -17.09 1.28
CA SER A 69 9.01 -16.96 0.07
C SER A 69 9.33 -18.30 -0.60
N GLY A 70 8.99 -19.43 0.02
CA GLY A 70 9.34 -20.76 -0.47
C GLY A 70 8.54 -21.23 -1.68
N CYS A 71 7.34 -20.71 -1.90
CA CYS A 71 6.44 -21.19 -2.97
C CYS A 71 6.14 -20.16 -4.06
N HIS A 72 6.20 -18.87 -3.75
CA HIS A 72 5.95 -17.79 -4.70
C HIS A 72 6.62 -16.49 -4.22
N PRO A 73 6.69 -15.45 -5.07
CA PRO A 73 7.16 -14.14 -4.65
C PRO A 73 6.34 -13.60 -3.46
N LEU A 74 7.00 -12.87 -2.57
CA LEU A 74 6.33 -12.25 -1.42
C LEU A 74 5.47 -11.08 -1.87
N HIS A 75 4.22 -11.06 -1.42
CA HIS A 75 3.35 -9.89 -1.57
C HIS A 75 3.85 -8.72 -0.73
N ALA A 76 3.79 -7.52 -1.29
CA ALA A 76 4.17 -6.32 -0.54
C ALA A 76 3.04 -5.95 0.44
N PRO A 77 3.33 -5.51 1.69
CA PRO A 77 2.29 -5.13 2.65
C PRO A 77 1.27 -4.09 2.10
N ARG A 78 1.71 -3.23 1.19
CA ARG A 78 0.89 -2.18 0.54
C ARG A 78 -0.09 -2.69 -0.53
N GLU A 79 0.01 -3.95 -0.92
CA GLU A 79 -0.80 -4.54 -2.00
C GLU A 79 -2.25 -4.76 -1.59
N TYR A 80 -2.45 -5.10 -0.31
CA TYR A 80 -3.76 -5.41 0.25
C TYR A 80 -4.08 -4.48 1.43
N PRO A 81 -5.38 -4.23 1.69
CA PRO A 81 -5.78 -3.45 2.85
C PRO A 81 -5.40 -4.19 4.15
N PRO A 82 -5.16 -3.46 5.25
CA PRO A 82 -4.70 -4.04 6.52
C PRO A 82 -5.54 -5.23 6.99
N ASP A 83 -6.86 -5.11 6.89
CA ASP A 83 -7.78 -6.10 7.48
C ASP A 83 -7.93 -7.36 6.61
N ALA A 84 -7.48 -7.34 5.35
CA ALA A 84 -7.51 -8.51 4.47
C ALA A 84 -6.37 -9.51 4.79
N TRP A 85 -5.27 -9.04 5.37
CA TRP A 85 -4.09 -9.87 5.61
C TRP A 85 -4.37 -11.06 6.53
N ARG A 86 -5.29 -10.95 7.50
CA ARG A 86 -5.69 -12.08 8.34
C ARG A 86 -6.21 -13.25 7.51
N GLY A 87 -7.18 -13.00 6.63
CA GLY A 87 -7.75 -14.07 5.79
C GLY A 87 -6.71 -14.75 4.90
N PHE A 88 -5.79 -13.98 4.31
CA PHE A 88 -4.72 -14.54 3.50
C PHE A 88 -3.74 -15.38 4.33
N VAL A 89 -3.30 -14.88 5.48
CA VAL A 89 -2.36 -15.63 6.34
C VAL A 89 -3.03 -16.87 6.92
N ASP A 90 -4.29 -16.80 7.33
CA ASP A 90 -5.02 -17.95 7.87
C ASP A 90 -5.15 -19.09 6.83
N GLU A 91 -5.41 -18.75 5.57
CA GLU A 91 -5.42 -19.73 4.47
C GLU A 91 -4.03 -20.31 4.20
N MET A 92 -2.97 -19.52 4.37
CA MET A 92 -1.60 -19.89 3.99
C MET A 92 -0.87 -20.62 5.11
N ALA A 93 -1.18 -20.35 6.37
CA ALA A 93 -0.44 -20.81 7.53
C ALA A 93 -0.27 -22.33 7.56
N PRO A 94 -1.30 -23.17 7.29
CA PRO A 94 -1.13 -24.62 7.23
C PRO A 94 -0.17 -25.07 6.13
N ARG A 95 -0.18 -24.37 4.99
CA ARG A 95 0.66 -24.69 3.81
C ARG A 95 2.10 -24.20 3.98
N ALA A 96 2.29 -23.13 4.73
CA ALA A 96 3.59 -22.55 5.08
C ALA A 96 4.16 -23.12 6.40
N MET A 97 3.49 -24.10 7.00
CA MET A 97 3.85 -24.74 8.28
C MET A 97 4.05 -23.74 9.42
N LEU A 98 3.23 -22.68 9.46
CA LEU A 98 3.23 -21.70 10.55
C LEU A 98 2.38 -22.20 11.71
N ARG A 99 2.89 -22.08 12.93
CA ARG A 99 2.10 -22.30 14.14
C ARG A 99 1.10 -21.15 14.34
N PRO A 100 -0.01 -21.35 15.09
CA PRO A 100 -1.01 -20.30 15.29
C PRO A 100 -0.45 -19.00 15.89
N ASP A 101 0.48 -19.11 16.84
CA ASP A 101 1.17 -17.96 17.46
C ASP A 101 2.07 -17.21 16.46
N GLU A 102 2.72 -17.94 15.55
CA GLU A 102 3.55 -17.37 14.49
C GLU A 102 2.71 -16.68 13.43
N ALA A 103 1.59 -17.28 13.03
CA ALA A 103 0.64 -16.69 12.10
C ALA A 103 0.12 -15.34 12.63
N ASP A 104 -0.22 -15.26 13.93
CA ASP A 104 -0.64 -14.00 14.54
C ASP A 104 0.46 -12.93 14.49
N LEU A 105 1.73 -13.28 14.71
CA LEU A 105 2.85 -12.32 14.57
C LEU A 105 2.98 -11.81 13.12
N VAL A 106 2.84 -12.70 12.14
CA VAL A 106 2.85 -12.34 10.71
C VAL A 106 1.69 -11.40 10.39
N ILE A 107 0.48 -11.69 10.88
CA ILE A 107 -0.71 -10.86 10.68
C ILE A 107 -0.51 -9.47 11.30
N ARG A 108 0.05 -9.39 12.52
CA ARG A 108 0.36 -8.12 13.18
C ARG A 108 1.30 -7.27 12.33
N TYR A 109 2.40 -7.88 11.86
CA TYR A 109 3.37 -7.21 11.00
C TYR A 109 2.75 -6.71 9.70
N LEU A 110 2.10 -7.59 8.93
CA LEU A 110 1.54 -7.24 7.61
C LEU A 110 0.45 -6.18 7.72
N SER A 111 -0.44 -6.30 8.71
CA SER A 111 -1.52 -5.33 8.95
C SER A 111 -0.97 -3.96 9.34
N ALA A 112 0.03 -3.91 10.24
CA ALA A 112 0.63 -2.65 10.68
C ALA A 112 1.45 -1.98 9.56
N ALA A 113 2.19 -2.77 8.78
CA ALA A 113 2.97 -2.30 7.64
C ALA A 113 2.07 -1.85 6.48
N ALA A 114 0.95 -2.52 6.21
CA ALA A 114 -0.02 -2.14 5.20
C ALA A 114 -0.59 -0.73 5.46
N ARG A 115 -0.86 -0.40 6.73
CA ARG A 115 -1.37 0.91 7.16
C ARG A 115 -0.40 2.08 6.90
N ARG A 116 0.87 1.82 6.55
CA ARG A 116 1.81 2.86 6.09
C ARG A 116 1.36 3.51 4.79
N TRP A 117 0.69 2.73 3.94
CA TRP A 117 0.12 3.21 2.70
C TRP A 117 -1.39 3.28 2.91
N PRO A 118 -1.94 4.47 3.25
CA PRO A 118 -3.39 4.63 3.20
C PRO A 118 -3.82 4.13 1.82
N ALA A 119 -4.86 3.26 1.79
CA ALA A 119 -5.36 2.66 0.56
C ALA A 119 -5.38 3.76 -0.48
N ARG A 120 -4.50 3.65 -1.48
CA ARG A 120 -4.31 4.73 -2.46
C ARG A 120 -5.69 4.95 -3.01
N ASP A 121 -6.28 6.09 -2.70
CA ASP A 121 -7.62 6.39 -3.16
C ASP A 121 -7.49 6.56 -4.67
N ARG A 122 -7.62 5.45 -5.39
CA ARG A 122 -7.56 5.40 -6.85
C ARG A 122 -8.63 6.32 -7.42
N THR A 123 -9.64 6.70 -6.63
CA THR A 123 -10.69 7.63 -7.05
C THR A 123 -10.29 9.11 -6.90
N VAL A 124 -9.35 9.47 -6.00
CA VAL A 124 -8.86 10.86 -5.88
C VAL A 124 -7.89 11.21 -6.99
N THR A 125 -7.02 10.29 -7.41
CA THR A 125 -6.13 10.57 -8.55
C THR A 125 -6.90 10.59 -9.87
N ALA A 126 -7.93 9.75 -10.04
CA ALA A 126 -8.78 9.78 -11.23
C ALA A 126 -9.68 11.04 -11.27
N ARG A 127 -10.35 11.41 -10.16
CA ARG A 127 -11.14 12.66 -10.12
C ARG A 127 -10.26 13.90 -10.14
N GLY A 128 -9.11 13.89 -9.47
CA GLY A 128 -8.13 14.97 -9.48
C GLY A 128 -7.53 15.18 -10.86
N ALA A 129 -7.13 14.12 -11.56
CA ALA A 129 -6.61 14.21 -12.93
C ALA A 129 -7.68 14.65 -13.95
N VAL A 130 -8.95 14.26 -13.76
CA VAL A 130 -10.05 14.73 -14.61
C VAL A 130 -10.41 16.19 -14.32
N ALA A 131 -10.44 16.61 -13.05
CA ALA A 131 -10.69 18.00 -12.66
C ALA A 131 -9.57 18.95 -13.15
N ASP A 132 -8.32 18.51 -13.03
CA ASP A 132 -7.13 19.25 -13.44
C ASP A 132 -7.00 19.33 -14.98
N ARG A 133 -7.38 18.27 -15.71
CA ARG A 133 -7.51 18.32 -17.18
C ARG A 133 -8.59 19.30 -17.61
N ARG A 134 -9.77 19.29 -16.97
CA ARG A 134 -10.87 20.20 -17.30
C ARG A 134 -10.52 21.66 -16.99
N ALA A 135 -9.81 21.93 -15.90
CA ALA A 135 -9.33 23.27 -15.57
C ALA A 135 -8.32 23.77 -16.62
N ARG A 136 -7.39 22.91 -17.08
CA ARG A 136 -6.46 23.24 -18.16
C ARG A 136 -7.16 23.46 -19.51
N GLU A 137 -8.18 22.67 -19.84
CA GLU A 137 -8.98 22.86 -21.07
C GLU A 137 -9.76 24.18 -21.04
N VAL A 138 -10.36 24.55 -19.90
CA VAL A 138 -11.06 25.83 -19.74
C VAL A 138 -10.08 26.99 -19.88
N ALA A 139 -8.93 26.93 -19.20
CA ALA A 139 -7.89 27.95 -19.30
C ALA A 139 -7.31 28.05 -20.73
N SER A 140 -7.13 26.93 -21.42
CA SER A 140 -6.68 26.92 -22.82
C SER A 140 -7.72 27.50 -23.78
N CYS A 141 -9.01 27.26 -23.53
CA CYS A 141 -10.10 27.82 -24.30
C CYS A 141 -10.21 29.34 -24.09
N GLU A 142 -10.05 29.83 -22.86
CA GLU A 142 -10.02 31.27 -22.55
C GLU A 142 -8.81 31.97 -23.17
N ALA A 143 -7.63 31.36 -23.11
CA ALA A 143 -6.42 31.90 -23.73
C ALA A 143 -6.53 32.00 -25.26
N ARG A 144 -7.30 31.11 -25.90
CA ARG A 144 -7.42 31.05 -27.36
C ARG A 144 -8.58 31.87 -27.93
N PHE A 145 -9.64 32.11 -27.16
CA PHE A 145 -10.86 32.78 -27.63
C PHE A 145 -11.22 34.05 -26.84
N GLY A 146 -10.36 34.49 -25.91
CA GLY A 146 -10.64 35.59 -25.00
C GLY A 146 -11.62 35.19 -23.90
N ALA A 147 -11.55 35.88 -22.75
CA ALA A 147 -12.48 35.66 -21.64
C ALA A 147 -13.92 35.88 -22.12
N ARG A 148 -14.71 34.80 -22.20
CA ARG A 148 -16.12 34.93 -22.57
C ARG A 148 -16.82 35.73 -21.46
N PRO A 149 -17.53 36.83 -21.77
CA PRO A 149 -18.35 37.50 -20.78
C PRO A 149 -19.35 36.47 -20.25
N GLN A 150 -19.39 36.31 -18.93
CA GLN A 150 -20.35 35.42 -18.29
C GLN A 150 -21.75 35.87 -18.71
N ARG A 151 -22.34 35.17 -19.67
CA ARG A 151 -23.76 35.27 -19.95
C ARG A 151 -24.44 34.83 -18.67
N THR A 152 -24.91 35.82 -17.91
CA THR A 152 -25.82 35.63 -16.79
C THR A 152 -26.94 34.73 -17.28
N ARG A 153 -26.90 33.45 -16.86
CA ARG A 153 -27.99 32.54 -17.11
C ARG A 153 -29.18 33.13 -16.38
N ALA A 154 -30.07 33.79 -17.12
CA ALA A 154 -31.38 34.16 -16.64
C ALA A 154 -31.96 32.90 -15.97
N ARG A 155 -32.28 33.03 -14.68
CA ARG A 155 -32.82 31.95 -13.87
C ARG A 155 -34.12 31.48 -14.54
N ILE A 156 -34.06 30.33 -15.21
CA ILE A 156 -35.27 29.62 -15.62
C ILE A 156 -35.97 29.23 -14.32
N PRO A 157 -37.19 29.73 -14.04
CA PRO A 157 -37.91 29.33 -12.84
C PRO A 157 -38.16 27.82 -12.91
N LEU A 158 -37.62 27.11 -11.91
CA LEU A 158 -37.86 25.68 -11.72
C LEU A 158 -39.35 25.48 -11.47
N ARG A 159 -40.07 25.10 -12.53
CA ARG A 159 -41.47 24.67 -12.42
C ARG A 159 -41.49 23.39 -11.59
N ASN A 160 -41.99 23.56 -10.37
CA ASN A 160 -42.28 22.55 -9.36
C ASN A 160 -42.87 21.26 -9.95
N ARG A 161 -42.03 20.24 -10.16
CA ARG A 161 -42.48 18.86 -10.39
C ARG A 161 -42.66 18.16 -9.04
N ARG A 162 -43.73 18.53 -8.35
CA ARG A 162 -44.42 17.60 -7.44
C ARG A 162 -44.98 16.47 -8.31
N ALA A 163 -44.55 15.24 -8.06
CA ALA A 163 -45.41 14.05 -7.96
C ALA A 163 -44.58 12.77 -8.20
N ARG A 164 -44.95 11.74 -7.43
CA ARG A 164 -44.55 10.31 -7.51
C ARG A 164 -43.23 10.04 -6.78
N GLY A 165 -43.20 9.62 -5.51
CA GLY A 165 -44.16 8.77 -4.82
C GLY A 165 -43.99 7.32 -5.29
N ARG A 166 -43.11 6.56 -4.63
CA ARG A 166 -43.10 5.10 -4.49
C ARG A 166 -41.85 4.66 -3.72
N THR A 167 -42.01 4.46 -2.41
CA THR A 167 -41.11 3.65 -1.58
C THR A 167 -41.51 2.18 -1.74
N PRO A 168 -40.61 1.27 -2.17
CA PRO A 168 -40.85 -0.15 -2.01
C PRO A 168 -40.45 -0.57 -0.58
N THR A 169 -41.44 -1.04 0.17
CA THR A 169 -41.29 -1.73 1.46
C THR A 169 -40.47 -3.00 1.25
N ILE A 170 -39.22 -3.02 1.71
CA ILE A 170 -38.41 -4.25 1.74
C ILE A 170 -38.78 -5.03 3.00
N ALA A 171 -39.38 -6.19 2.77
CA ALA A 171 -39.77 -7.16 3.79
C ALA A 171 -38.56 -7.66 4.58
N ARG A 172 -38.66 -7.52 5.89
CA ARG A 172 -37.73 -8.00 6.92
C ARG A 172 -37.80 -9.53 6.98
N ARG A 173 -36.83 -10.25 6.39
CA ARG A 173 -36.68 -11.70 6.61
C ARG A 173 -36.03 -11.98 7.95
N SER A 174 -36.69 -12.83 8.71
CA SER A 174 -36.38 -13.27 10.06
C SER A 174 -35.09 -14.11 10.12
N ARG A 175 -34.38 -13.95 11.24
CA ARG A 175 -33.20 -14.73 11.68
C ARG A 175 -33.56 -16.20 11.96
N PRO A 176 -32.67 -17.16 11.69
CA PRO A 176 -32.54 -18.37 12.51
C PRO A 176 -31.51 -18.17 13.64
N GLN A 177 -31.86 -18.63 14.84
CA GLN A 177 -31.05 -18.68 16.06
C GLN A 177 -29.98 -19.81 15.97
N PRO A 178 -28.88 -19.71 16.74
CA PRO A 178 -27.82 -20.72 16.76
C PRO A 178 -28.21 -21.97 17.57
N LEU A 179 -27.83 -23.14 17.07
CA LEU A 179 -27.85 -24.39 17.82
C LEU A 179 -26.66 -24.38 18.79
N ALA A 180 -26.97 -24.39 20.09
CA ALA A 180 -26.03 -24.68 21.15
C ALA A 180 -25.58 -26.14 21.04
N ILE A 181 -24.27 -26.38 20.98
CA ILE A 181 -23.69 -27.71 21.10
C ILE A 181 -23.10 -27.82 22.50
N ALA A 182 -23.57 -28.82 23.23
CA ALA A 182 -23.23 -29.13 24.60
C ALA A 182 -21.78 -29.56 24.75
N THR A 183 -21.13 -29.06 25.79
CA THR A 183 -19.90 -29.59 26.38
C THR A 183 -20.18 -30.92 27.07
N ALA A 184 -19.37 -31.93 26.79
CA ALA A 184 -19.27 -33.15 27.59
C ALA A 184 -17.82 -33.38 28.01
N SER A 185 -17.65 -33.46 29.33
CA SER A 185 -16.62 -34.15 30.14
C SER A 185 -15.14 -33.84 29.93
#